data_AF-A0A077PAU4-F1
#
_entry.id   AF-A0A077PAU4-F1
#
_cell.length_a   1.000
_cell.length_b   1.000
_cell.length_c   1.000
_cell.angle_alpha   90.00
_cell.angle_beta   90.00
_cell.angle_gamma   90.00
#
_symmetry.space_group_name_H-M   'P 1'
#
loop_
_entity.id
_entity.type
_entity.pdbx_description
1 polymer ?
#
loop_
_entity_poly.entity_id
_entity_poly.type
_entity_poly.pdbx_seq_one_letter_code
_entity_poly.pdbx_strand_id
1 'polypeptide(L)'
;MSAVFLGDTHLGSLFMKNIYEYFEEPRFFSVYNEVGSLFIVYWIGDDDDYDKWLVIPISKERLEYLERKKIDIYASLVYQEQKYYYQVNRNYDDSVESVFLRLESKDIVTAIKMPKPQLYISGVTPVLDTGKLGKPVEFSTHEIHIEKSSNSTQPLVLSGVSKVFDIFNEFYNSILKSLDEKDVMMPVSGRPGSFALSFQADKMEGIEPLLKELNTVILHHGDIASFVRQRNIDVQILTGLFQSVIETSSNLELKSNSTDDLILMIRKTDAEFYIKTLAKLASEFVGGYQVPQANIITKVFEIVNLKWQDKRLNLQSTGLDDRHILYYIHAAKVLGFISNSGTVTALGQQLAEASQDRRLRIAARSFESSHCGWAWVTWSGANNINGIDPKTAEEFLLDKCLSLSMKTINRRASTLSQWCEALQPHYCEL
;
A
#
# COMPACT_ATOMS: atom_id res chain seq x y z
N MET A 1 38.01 -7.13 11.38
CA MET A 1 37.87 -5.67 11.25
C MET A 1 36.96 -5.23 12.37
N SER A 2 37.47 -4.41 13.28
CA SER A 2 36.65 -3.77 14.31
C SER A 2 35.73 -2.74 13.65
N ALA A 3 34.55 -2.49 14.21
CA ALA A 3 33.64 -1.43 13.75
C ALA A 3 34.15 0.00 14.06
N VAL A 4 35.45 0.18 14.26
CA VAL A 4 36.06 1.45 14.66
C VAL A 4 36.22 2.32 13.42
N PHE A 5 35.63 3.51 13.46
CA PHE A 5 35.85 4.56 12.47
C PHE A 5 37.16 5.31 12.74
N LEU A 6 37.37 5.73 13.99
CA LEU A 6 38.51 6.57 14.39
C LEU A 6 38.77 6.43 15.90
N GLY A 7 40.04 6.40 16.31
CA GLY A 7 40.43 6.53 17.71
C GLY A 7 41.09 7.87 17.97
N ASP A 8 40.59 8.65 18.93
CA ASP A 8 41.17 9.94 19.31
C ASP A 8 41.03 10.22 20.81
N THR A 9 41.92 11.08 21.32
CA THR A 9 41.98 11.50 22.71
C THR A 9 40.88 12.48 23.12
N HIS A 10 40.30 13.25 22.19
CA HIS A 10 39.27 14.25 22.47
C HIS A 10 37.85 13.67 22.40
N LEU A 11 37.59 12.80 21.41
CA LEU A 11 36.27 12.22 21.18
C LEU A 11 36.11 10.78 21.70
N GLY A 12 37.22 10.15 22.08
CA GLY A 12 37.29 8.72 22.37
C GLY A 12 37.39 7.90 21.08
N SER A 13 37.19 6.58 21.20
CA SER A 13 37.08 5.69 20.05
C SER A 13 35.67 5.76 19.48
N LEU A 14 35.56 6.18 18.23
CA LEU A 14 34.30 6.28 17.50
C LEU A 14 34.02 4.96 16.80
N PHE A 15 32.95 4.28 17.22
CA PHE A 15 32.46 3.04 16.64
C PHE A 15 31.28 3.32 15.71
N MET A 16 31.31 2.77 14.51
CA MET A 16 30.20 2.87 13.56
C MET A 16 28.94 2.22 14.15
N LYS A 17 27.84 2.96 14.07
CA LYS A 17 26.51 2.51 14.51
C LYS A 17 25.63 2.16 13.33
N ASN A 18 25.33 3.14 12.48
CA ASN A 18 24.43 2.99 11.35
C ASN A 18 24.97 3.73 10.13
N ILE A 19 24.89 3.12 8.95
CA ILE A 19 25.23 3.74 7.67
C ILE A 19 23.97 4.22 6.98
N TYR A 20 24.03 5.45 6.47
CA TYR A 20 22.92 6.15 5.82
C TYR A 20 23.10 6.29 4.31
N GLU A 21 24.31 6.64 3.89
CA GLU A 21 24.70 6.71 2.47
C GLU A 21 25.97 5.92 2.22
N TYR A 22 25.97 5.16 1.13
CA TYR A 22 27.08 4.32 0.71
C TYR A 22 27.41 4.60 -0.76
N PHE A 23 28.62 5.05 -1.02
CA PHE A 23 29.15 5.25 -2.37
C PHE A 23 30.60 4.79 -2.41
N GLU A 24 30.78 3.56 -2.91
CA GLU A 24 32.01 2.73 -2.81
C GLU A 24 32.42 2.39 -1.36
N GLU A 25 32.23 3.32 -0.43
CA GLU A 25 32.37 3.20 1.00
C GLU A 25 31.32 4.06 1.74
N PRO A 26 31.17 3.92 3.08
CA PRO A 26 30.24 4.75 3.84
C PRO A 26 30.59 6.24 3.75
N ARG A 27 29.68 7.07 3.23
CA ARG A 27 29.88 8.54 3.09
C ARG A 27 29.08 9.35 4.10
N PHE A 28 28.00 8.79 4.62
CA PHE A 28 27.21 9.39 5.70
C PHE A 28 26.75 8.30 6.66
N PHE A 29 27.10 8.42 7.94
CA PHE A 29 26.82 7.40 8.96
C PHE A 29 26.79 8.03 10.35
N SER A 30 26.32 7.28 11.35
CA SER A 30 26.47 7.66 12.76
C SER A 30 27.48 6.78 13.46
N VAL A 31 28.10 7.38 14.48
CA VAL A 31 29.04 6.72 15.37
C VAL A 31 28.65 6.97 16.82
N TYR A 32 29.16 6.13 17.70
CA TYR A 32 29.11 6.35 19.14
C TYR A 32 30.48 6.13 19.78
N ASN A 33 30.73 6.75 20.92
CA ASN A 33 31.95 6.52 21.70
C ASN A 33 31.69 5.62 22.92
N GLU A 34 32.74 5.36 23.71
CA GLU A 34 32.71 4.45 24.87
C GLU A 34 31.70 4.88 25.95
N VAL A 35 31.40 6.17 26.03
CA VAL A 35 30.42 6.71 26.99
C VAL A 35 29.01 6.83 26.40
N GLY A 36 28.79 6.36 25.17
CA GLY A 36 27.49 6.34 24.50
C GLY A 36 27.06 7.68 23.89
N SER A 37 27.96 8.65 23.78
CA SER A 37 27.71 9.90 23.04
C SER A 37 27.58 9.59 21.55
N LEU A 38 26.64 10.25 20.87
CA LEU A 38 26.32 10.01 19.47
C LEU A 38 26.82 11.15 18.58
N PHE A 39 27.27 10.80 17.39
CA PHE A 39 27.70 11.74 16.37
C PHE A 39 27.21 11.29 14.99
N ILE A 40 26.92 12.24 14.12
CA ILE A 40 26.86 11.98 12.67
C ILE A 40 28.20 12.31 12.04
N VAL A 41 28.60 11.50 11.06
CA VAL A 41 29.84 11.65 10.31
C VAL A 41 29.51 11.81 8.84
N TYR A 42 29.98 12.89 8.23
CA TYR A 42 29.68 13.26 6.85
C TYR A 42 30.95 13.53 6.05
N TRP A 43 31.14 12.81 4.95
CA TRP A 43 32.25 13.02 4.02
C TRP A 43 32.07 14.33 3.25
N ILE A 44 33.12 15.14 3.16
CA ILE A 44 33.08 16.45 2.48
C ILE A 44 34.10 16.59 1.35
N GLY A 45 34.83 15.52 1.05
CA GLY A 45 35.81 15.48 -0.04
C GLY A 45 37.09 14.79 0.39
N ASP A 46 37.96 14.63 -0.59
CA ASP A 46 39.32 14.11 -0.50
C ASP A 46 40.34 15.20 -0.86
N ASP A 47 41.59 14.90 -0.56
CA ASP A 47 42.80 15.61 -0.98
C ASP A 47 43.82 14.55 -1.42
N ASP A 48 45.00 14.96 -1.87
CA ASP A 48 45.99 14.00 -2.40
C ASP A 48 46.43 12.96 -1.33
N ASP A 49 46.47 13.37 -0.06
CA ASP A 49 47.02 12.58 1.05
C ASP A 49 46.00 12.15 2.12
N TYR A 50 44.78 12.68 2.08
CA TYR A 50 43.79 12.47 3.16
C TYR A 50 42.34 12.71 2.75
N ASP A 51 41.42 12.08 3.46
CA ASP A 51 39.98 12.37 3.38
C ASP A 51 39.55 13.41 4.41
N LYS A 52 38.57 14.24 4.04
CA LYS A 52 37.94 15.25 4.91
C LYS A 52 36.56 14.80 5.36
N TRP A 53 36.37 14.76 6.67
CA TRP A 53 35.13 14.35 7.31
C TRP A 53 34.65 15.40 8.30
N LEU A 54 33.33 15.56 8.43
CA LEU A 54 32.72 16.27 9.53
C LEU A 54 32.23 15.29 10.58
N VAL A 55 32.49 15.59 11.85
CA VAL A 55 31.98 14.87 13.01
C VAL A 55 31.16 15.84 13.85
N ILE A 56 29.85 15.64 13.85
CA ILE A 56 28.88 16.55 14.46
C ILE A 56 28.17 15.82 15.61
N PRO A 57 28.26 16.31 16.86
CA PRO A 57 27.51 15.77 17.98
C PRO A 57 26.00 15.83 17.72
N ILE A 58 25.29 14.76 18.05
CA ILE A 58 23.83 14.67 17.86
C ILE A 58 23.19 13.94 19.04
N SER A 59 22.00 14.38 19.44
CA SER A 59 21.19 13.71 20.44
C SER A 59 20.53 12.45 19.86
N LYS A 60 20.13 11.54 20.75
CA LYS A 60 19.41 10.33 20.35
C LYS A 60 18.11 10.67 19.60
N GLU A 61 17.35 11.65 20.09
CA GLU A 61 16.08 12.08 19.49
C GLU A 61 16.30 12.64 18.08
N ARG A 62 17.28 13.53 17.91
CA ARG A 62 17.57 14.14 16.61
C ARG A 62 18.12 13.13 15.61
N LEU A 63 18.90 12.16 16.07
CA LEU A 63 19.34 11.03 15.25
C LEU A 63 18.17 10.16 14.79
N GLU A 64 17.21 9.86 15.68
CA GLU A 64 16.00 9.13 15.32
C GLU A 64 15.15 9.90 14.29
N TYR A 65 15.09 11.23 14.36
CA TYR A 65 14.44 12.05 13.34
C TYR A 65 15.11 11.94 11.97
N LEU A 66 16.45 11.88 11.91
CA LEU A 66 17.16 11.63 10.65
C LEU A 66 16.86 10.23 10.12
N GLU A 67 16.96 9.21 10.99
CA GLU A 67 16.76 7.81 10.65
C GLU A 67 15.34 7.50 10.16
N ARG A 68 14.34 8.22 10.70
CA ARG A 68 12.93 8.14 10.29
C ARG A 68 12.56 9.12 9.17
N LYS A 69 13.55 9.78 8.55
CA LYS A 69 13.35 10.77 7.47
C LYS A 69 12.43 11.95 7.85
N LYS A 70 12.36 12.32 9.14
CA LYS A 70 11.66 13.54 9.60
C LYS A 70 12.49 14.80 9.36
N ILE A 71 13.82 14.68 9.34
CA ILE A 71 14.74 15.72 8.90
C ILE A 71 15.58 15.19 7.74
N ASP A 72 15.92 16.07 6.80
CA ASP A 72 16.79 15.74 5.67
C ASP A 72 18.28 15.86 6.06
N ILE A 73 19.17 15.45 5.16
CA ILE A 73 20.62 15.50 5.40
C ILE A 73 21.05 16.95 5.65
N TYR A 74 20.53 17.91 4.88
CA TYR A 74 20.85 19.34 5.04
C TYR A 74 20.55 19.85 6.47
N ALA A 75 19.35 19.58 6.97
CA ALA A 75 18.88 19.99 8.29
C ALA A 75 19.65 19.32 9.43
N SER A 76 20.15 18.10 9.23
CA SER A 76 21.00 17.43 10.22
C SER A 76 22.40 18.06 10.33
N LEU A 77 22.94 18.61 9.23
CA LEU A 77 24.23 19.31 9.21
C LEU A 77 24.13 20.76 9.70
N VAL A 78 23.07 21.48 9.31
CA VAL A 78 22.95 22.94 9.54
C VAL A 78 22.40 23.28 10.92
N TYR A 79 21.33 22.60 11.35
CA TYR A 79 20.69 22.91 12.63
C TYR A 79 21.27 22.03 13.75
N GLN A 80 22.52 22.33 14.10
CA GLN A 80 23.29 21.58 15.11
C GLN A 80 22.83 21.94 16.53
N GLU A 81 22.88 20.96 17.44
CA GLU A 81 22.52 21.15 18.86
C GLU A 81 23.66 21.79 19.67
N GLN A 82 24.89 21.72 19.17
CA GLN A 82 26.07 22.36 19.76
C GLN A 82 26.54 23.54 18.92
N LYS A 83 27.35 24.42 19.53
CA LYS A 83 27.94 25.60 18.87
C LYS A 83 29.16 25.28 18.02
N TYR A 84 29.68 24.06 18.11
CA TYR A 84 30.86 23.65 17.38
C TYR A 84 30.72 22.21 16.90
N TYR A 85 31.46 21.89 15.85
CA TYR A 85 31.68 20.56 15.33
C TYR A 85 33.16 20.37 15.00
N TYR A 86 33.54 19.17 14.59
CA TYR A 86 34.91 18.86 14.23
C TYR A 86 34.99 18.52 12.75
N GLN A 87 36.00 19.07 12.08
CA GLN A 87 36.50 18.48 10.84
C GLN A 87 37.67 17.56 11.20
N VAL A 88 37.67 16.37 10.62
CA VAL A 88 38.72 15.36 10.74
C VAL A 88 39.33 15.14 9.37
N ASN A 89 40.64 15.36 9.28
CA ASN A 89 41.44 15.01 8.12
C ASN A 89 42.12 13.67 8.40
N ARG A 90 41.64 12.60 7.76
CA ARG A 90 42.14 11.24 7.96
C ARG A 90 43.10 10.88 6.84
N ASN A 91 44.38 10.78 7.16
CA ASN A 91 45.42 10.44 6.19
C ASN A 91 45.25 9.03 5.65
N TYR A 92 45.64 8.82 4.39
CA TYR A 92 45.72 7.50 3.78
C TYR A 92 46.88 6.67 4.35
N ASP A 93 47.91 7.33 4.87
CA ASP A 93 48.99 6.70 5.63
C ASP A 93 48.60 6.58 7.11
N ASP A 94 48.32 5.35 7.55
CA ASP A 94 47.96 5.02 8.93
C ASP A 94 49.06 5.37 9.96
N SER A 95 50.29 5.68 9.53
CA SER A 95 51.37 6.15 10.41
C SER A 95 51.27 7.65 10.75
N VAL A 96 50.45 8.40 10.02
CA VAL A 96 50.24 9.84 10.24
C VAL A 96 48.95 10.07 11.01
N GLU A 97 49.06 10.68 12.19
CA GLU A 97 47.90 10.99 13.02
C GLU A 97 46.89 11.88 12.29
N SER A 98 45.60 11.63 12.52
CA SER A 98 44.53 12.43 11.95
C SER A 98 44.49 13.82 12.58
N VAL A 99 44.24 14.84 11.76
CA VAL A 99 44.18 16.23 12.23
C VAL A 99 42.74 16.62 12.55
N PHE A 100 42.53 17.19 13.73
CA PHE A 100 41.22 17.66 14.20
C PHE A 100 41.16 19.19 14.21
N LEU A 101 40.18 19.73 13.51
CA LEU A 101 39.89 21.16 13.47
C LEU A 101 38.52 21.41 14.10
N ARG A 102 38.49 22.18 15.19
CA ARG A 102 37.23 22.62 15.79
C ARG A 102 36.70 23.83 15.01
N LEU A 103 35.48 23.71 14.50
CA LEU A 103 34.80 24.73 13.70
C LEU A 103 33.52 25.20 14.38
N GLU A 104 33.11 26.45 14.13
CA GLU A 104 31.85 26.98 14.65
C GLU A 104 30.67 26.56 13.76
N SER A 105 29.60 26.08 14.38
CA SER A 105 28.42 25.55 13.66
C SER A 105 27.76 26.59 12.74
N LYS A 106 27.87 27.88 13.07
CA LYS A 106 27.33 28.97 12.24
C LYS A 106 28.03 29.11 10.87
N ASP A 107 29.27 28.63 10.75
CA ASP A 107 30.11 28.83 9.56
C ASP A 107 30.05 27.63 8.60
N ILE A 108 29.35 26.55 8.97
CA ILE A 108 29.32 25.30 8.19
C ILE A 108 28.82 25.51 6.76
N VAL A 109 27.81 26.36 6.57
CA VAL A 109 27.20 26.66 5.25
C VAL A 109 28.21 27.34 4.32
N THR A 110 29.15 28.09 4.88
CA THR A 110 30.23 28.74 4.12
C THR A 110 31.46 27.86 3.95
N ALA A 111 31.66 26.88 4.85
CA ALA A 111 32.84 26.04 4.88
C ALA A 111 32.78 24.89 3.86
N ILE A 112 31.58 24.39 3.52
CA ILE A 112 31.40 23.23 2.64
C ILE A 112 30.31 23.46 1.60
N LYS A 113 30.35 22.68 0.51
CA LYS A 113 29.23 22.59 -0.42
C LYS A 113 28.11 21.76 0.21
N MET A 114 27.02 22.42 0.56
CA MET A 114 25.90 21.78 1.22
C MET A 114 25.12 20.83 0.31
N PRO A 115 24.59 19.71 0.84
CA PRO A 115 23.60 18.90 0.13
C PRO A 115 22.34 19.72 -0.14
N LYS A 116 21.56 19.32 -1.14
CA LYS A 116 20.29 20.01 -1.43
C LYS A 116 19.30 19.79 -0.27
N PRO A 117 18.52 20.81 0.13
CA PRO A 117 17.36 20.59 0.99
C PRO A 117 16.43 19.53 0.39
N GLN A 118 15.70 18.83 1.25
CA GLN A 118 14.81 17.70 0.93
C GLN A 118 15.52 16.43 0.42
N LEU A 119 16.85 16.37 0.51
CA LEU A 119 17.61 15.14 0.29
C LEU A 119 17.64 14.31 1.57
N TYR A 120 16.79 13.29 1.66
CA TYR A 120 16.74 12.36 2.78
C TYR A 120 17.73 11.20 2.60
N ILE A 121 18.04 10.54 3.72
CA ILE A 121 18.88 9.33 3.71
C ILE A 121 18.25 8.19 2.89
N SER A 122 19.08 7.37 2.28
CA SER A 122 18.67 6.20 1.51
C SER A 122 18.04 5.14 2.41
N GLY A 123 18.68 4.83 3.54
CA GLY A 123 18.17 3.88 4.53
C GLY A 123 19.03 3.88 5.80
N VAL A 124 18.79 2.92 6.69
CA VAL A 124 19.58 2.77 7.92
C VAL A 124 20.12 1.36 7.96
N THR A 125 21.43 1.20 7.75
CA THR A 125 22.07 -0.12 7.80
C THR A 125 22.94 -0.21 9.05
N PRO A 126 22.57 -1.03 10.04
CA PRO A 126 23.35 -1.14 11.28
C PRO A 126 24.70 -1.80 11.00
N VAL A 127 25.74 -1.34 11.68
CA VAL A 127 27.04 -1.98 11.70
C VAL A 127 27.10 -2.86 12.96
N LEU A 128 27.31 -4.15 12.76
CA LEU A 128 27.44 -5.12 13.86
C LEU A 128 28.79 -4.95 14.54
N ASP A 129 28.92 -5.39 15.80
CA ASP A 129 30.19 -5.37 16.56
C ASP A 129 31.36 -6.03 15.80
N THR A 130 31.05 -6.98 14.91
CA THR A 130 31.99 -7.66 14.02
C THR A 130 32.53 -6.80 12.87
N GLY A 131 32.09 -5.55 12.74
CA GLY A 131 32.34 -4.64 11.61
C GLY A 131 31.53 -4.96 10.35
N LYS A 132 30.70 -6.02 10.36
CA LYS A 132 29.85 -6.39 9.22
C LYS A 132 28.57 -5.57 9.20
N LEU A 133 28.04 -5.35 7.99
CA LEU A 133 26.70 -4.78 7.81
C LEU A 133 25.64 -5.76 8.32
N GLY A 134 24.74 -5.26 9.15
CA GLY A 134 23.50 -5.93 9.51
C GLY A 134 22.43 -5.74 8.45
N LYS A 135 21.22 -6.23 8.74
CA LYS A 135 20.07 -6.03 7.85
C LYS A 135 19.60 -4.57 7.92
N PRO A 136 19.28 -3.93 6.79
CA PRO A 136 18.67 -2.60 6.79
C PRO A 136 17.45 -2.54 7.73
N VAL A 137 17.35 -1.46 8.49
CA VAL A 137 16.21 -1.19 9.37
C VAL A 137 15.04 -0.69 8.51
N GLU A 138 13.92 -1.39 8.62
CA GLU A 138 12.65 -0.96 8.04
C GLU A 138 11.88 -0.14 9.07
N PHE A 139 11.49 1.08 8.71
CA PHE A 139 10.66 1.95 9.54
C PHE A 139 9.21 1.89 9.08
N SER A 140 8.29 1.78 10.03
CA SER A 140 6.87 1.89 9.73
C SER A 140 6.50 3.32 9.37
N THR A 141 5.81 3.48 8.24
CA THR A 141 5.27 4.76 7.78
C THR A 141 4.00 5.15 8.56
N HIS A 142 3.17 4.17 8.88
CA HIS A 142 1.84 4.36 9.44
C HIS A 142 1.54 3.25 10.46
N GLU A 143 0.52 3.48 11.26
CA GLU A 143 -0.02 2.48 12.18
C GLU A 143 -1.54 2.44 12.06
N ILE A 144 -2.09 1.24 11.95
CA ILE A 144 -3.51 1.01 12.13
C ILE A 144 -3.74 0.42 13.51
N HIS A 145 -4.67 1.01 14.23
CA HIS A 145 -5.11 0.56 15.53
C HIS A 145 -6.55 0.08 15.44
N ILE A 146 -6.77 -1.17 15.87
CA ILE A 146 -8.09 -1.78 15.99
C ILE A 146 -8.33 -2.09 17.46
N GLU A 147 -9.38 -1.47 17.97
CA GLU A 147 -9.83 -1.66 19.34
C GLU A 147 -11.29 -2.09 19.39
N LYS A 148 -11.69 -2.65 20.52
CA LYS A 148 -13.08 -3.00 20.78
C LYS A 148 -13.90 -1.74 20.99
N SER A 149 -15.09 -1.65 20.38
CA SER A 149 -16.01 -0.55 20.66
C SER A 149 -16.46 -0.54 22.13
N SER A 150 -16.62 0.65 22.71
CA SER A 150 -16.91 0.84 24.16
C SER A 150 -18.14 0.08 24.64
N ASN A 151 -19.13 -0.13 23.77
CA ASN A 151 -20.41 -0.77 24.10
C ASN A 151 -20.43 -2.28 23.78
N SER A 152 -19.34 -2.83 23.25
CA SER A 152 -19.28 -4.27 22.94
C SER A 152 -19.08 -5.09 24.22
N THR A 153 -19.72 -6.24 24.32
CA THR A 153 -19.47 -7.23 25.40
C THR A 153 -18.50 -8.31 24.96
N GLN A 154 -18.35 -8.55 23.65
CA GLN A 154 -17.50 -9.58 23.08
C GLN A 154 -16.03 -9.15 23.03
N PRO A 155 -15.06 -10.07 23.20
CA PRO A 155 -13.64 -9.74 23.04
C PRO A 155 -13.30 -9.47 21.57
N LEU A 156 -12.28 -8.64 21.35
CA LEU A 156 -11.70 -8.49 20.03
C LEU A 156 -10.92 -9.78 19.69
N VAL A 157 -11.33 -10.46 18.62
CA VAL A 157 -10.72 -11.73 18.17
C VAL A 157 -9.90 -11.52 16.91
N LEU A 158 -8.86 -12.35 16.71
CA LEU A 158 -7.94 -12.23 15.57
C LEU A 158 -8.65 -12.26 14.22
N SER A 159 -9.65 -13.13 14.04
CA SER A 159 -10.42 -13.20 12.79
C SER A 159 -11.16 -11.90 12.47
N GLY A 160 -11.63 -11.18 13.50
CA GLY A 160 -12.25 -9.88 13.32
C GLY A 160 -11.23 -8.80 12.95
N VAL A 161 -10.09 -8.79 13.66
CA VAL A 161 -8.97 -7.90 13.35
C VAL A 161 -8.50 -8.09 11.91
N SER A 162 -8.15 -9.31 11.52
CA SER A 162 -7.69 -9.63 10.16
C SER A 162 -8.68 -9.19 9.10
N LYS A 163 -9.99 -9.41 9.32
CA LYS A 163 -11.03 -8.99 8.38
C LYS A 163 -11.02 -7.48 8.13
N VAL A 164 -10.93 -6.66 9.18
CA VAL A 164 -10.91 -5.20 9.04
C VAL A 164 -9.62 -4.75 8.34
N PHE A 165 -8.48 -5.36 8.66
CA PHE A 165 -7.20 -5.09 7.97
C PHE A 165 -7.23 -5.44 6.49
N ASP A 166 -7.75 -6.62 6.15
CA ASP A 166 -7.82 -7.09 4.76
C ASP A 166 -8.66 -6.11 3.92
N ILE A 167 -9.80 -5.68 4.44
CA ILE A 167 -10.69 -4.75 3.74
C ILE A 167 -10.11 -3.33 3.69
N PHE A 168 -9.40 -2.88 4.74
CA PHE A 168 -8.68 -1.61 4.67
C PHE A 168 -7.57 -1.65 3.60
N ASN A 169 -6.82 -2.76 3.50
CA ASN A 169 -5.84 -2.94 2.45
C ASN A 169 -6.49 -2.96 1.05
N GLU A 170 -7.67 -3.58 0.90
CA GLU A 170 -8.44 -3.50 -0.36
C GLU A 170 -8.86 -2.05 -0.67
N PHE A 171 -9.28 -1.29 0.35
CA PHE A 171 -9.66 0.12 0.22
C PHE A 171 -8.48 0.97 -0.25
N TYR A 172 -7.33 0.82 0.40
CA TYR A 172 -6.07 1.46 0.01
C TYR A 172 -5.71 1.17 -1.44
N ASN A 173 -5.71 -0.11 -1.82
CA ASN A 173 -5.39 -0.55 -3.18
C ASN A 173 -6.41 -0.04 -4.22
N SER A 174 -7.66 0.19 -3.83
CA SER A 174 -8.67 0.75 -4.72
C SER A 174 -8.40 2.22 -5.04
N ILE A 175 -8.00 3.01 -4.04
CA ILE A 175 -7.58 4.41 -4.22
C ILE A 175 -6.36 4.48 -5.14
N LEU A 176 -5.34 3.65 -4.91
CA LEU A 176 -4.15 3.64 -5.76
C LEU A 176 -4.47 3.30 -7.22
N LYS A 177 -5.39 2.35 -7.46
CA LYS A 177 -5.82 1.98 -8.81
C LYS A 177 -6.53 3.12 -9.54
N SER A 178 -7.32 3.94 -8.83
CA SER A 178 -7.98 5.10 -9.46
C SER A 178 -6.96 6.19 -9.84
N LEU A 179 -5.82 6.25 -9.12
CA LEU A 179 -4.68 7.13 -9.40
C LEU A 179 -3.65 6.55 -10.39
N ASP A 180 -3.85 5.32 -10.90
CA ASP A 180 -2.87 4.56 -11.71
C ASP A 180 -1.51 4.34 -11.00
N GLU A 181 -1.53 4.28 -9.66
CA GLU A 181 -0.38 4.06 -8.79
C GLU A 181 -0.33 2.60 -8.29
N LYS A 182 0.85 2.18 -7.82
CA LYS A 182 1.05 0.85 -7.23
C LYS A 182 1.86 0.95 -5.95
N ASP A 183 1.44 0.21 -4.94
CA ASP A 183 2.13 0.08 -3.68
C ASP A 183 1.70 -1.23 -2.99
N VAL A 184 2.39 -1.58 -1.90
CA VAL A 184 2.07 -2.73 -1.06
C VAL A 184 2.22 -2.34 0.41
N MET A 185 1.19 -2.60 1.22
CA MET A 185 1.29 -2.49 2.68
C MET A 185 2.06 -3.68 3.25
N MET A 186 3.20 -3.42 3.90
CA MET A 186 4.04 -4.44 4.53
C MET A 186 4.04 -4.30 6.05
N PRO A 187 3.69 -5.35 6.82
CA PRO A 187 3.68 -5.29 8.28
C PRO A 187 5.11 -5.19 8.83
N VAL A 188 5.32 -4.27 9.78
CA VAL A 188 6.61 -4.05 10.45
C VAL A 188 6.60 -4.58 11.88
N SER A 189 5.56 -4.27 12.67
CA SER A 189 5.46 -4.73 14.06
C SER A 189 4.04 -4.67 14.61
N GLY A 190 3.72 -5.52 15.60
CA GLY A 190 2.43 -5.53 16.30
C GLY A 190 2.58 -5.34 17.82
N ARG A 191 1.63 -4.63 18.46
CA ARG A 191 1.62 -4.40 19.93
C ARG A 191 0.40 -5.06 20.61
N PRO A 192 0.55 -5.67 21.81
CA PRO A 192 -0.56 -6.30 22.54
C PRO A 192 -1.41 -5.30 23.36
N GLY A 193 -2.62 -5.70 23.76
CA GLY A 193 -3.55 -4.95 24.63
C GLY A 193 -4.66 -4.19 23.90
N SER A 194 -4.45 -3.99 22.60
CA SER A 194 -5.36 -3.52 21.55
C SER A 194 -4.58 -3.77 20.26
N PHE A 195 -5.20 -4.16 19.15
CA PHE A 195 -4.40 -4.64 18.03
C PHE A 195 -3.90 -3.45 17.21
N ALA A 196 -2.66 -3.05 17.46
CA ALA A 196 -1.97 -2.04 16.66
C ALA A 196 -0.97 -2.73 15.73
N LEU A 197 -1.07 -2.45 14.43
CA LEU A 197 -0.14 -2.92 13.40
C LEU A 197 0.53 -1.71 12.75
N SER A 198 1.82 -1.60 12.98
CA SER A 198 2.69 -0.68 12.26
C SER A 198 3.06 -1.30 10.91
N PHE A 199 2.99 -0.52 9.83
CA PHE A 199 3.28 -0.98 8.47
C PHE A 199 4.01 0.08 7.63
N GLN A 200 4.65 -0.38 6.56
CA GLN A 200 5.24 0.44 5.52
C GLN A 200 4.32 0.45 4.29
N ALA A 201 4.06 1.63 3.74
CA ALA A 201 3.38 1.87 2.47
C ALA A 201 3.90 3.19 1.88
N ASP A 202 4.67 3.09 0.80
CA ASP A 202 5.42 4.22 0.23
C ASP A 202 4.50 5.31 -0.34
N LYS A 203 3.27 4.97 -0.73
CA LYS A 203 2.29 5.89 -1.32
C LYS A 203 1.22 6.37 -0.35
N MET A 204 1.24 5.94 0.91
CA MET A 204 0.21 6.27 1.90
C MET A 204 0.17 7.78 2.21
N GLU A 205 1.35 8.42 2.34
CA GLU A 205 1.45 9.87 2.57
C GLU A 205 0.75 10.68 1.46
N GLY A 206 0.84 10.21 0.21
CA GLY A 206 0.20 10.85 -0.94
C GLY A 206 -1.33 10.80 -0.90
N ILE A 207 -1.92 9.86 -0.16
CA ILE A 207 -3.38 9.74 -0.02
C ILE A 207 -3.92 10.23 1.33
N GLU A 208 -3.05 10.59 2.27
CA GLU A 208 -3.45 11.15 3.57
C GLU A 208 -4.46 12.31 3.44
N PRO A 209 -4.32 13.28 2.50
CA PRO A 209 -5.27 14.37 2.38
C PRO A 209 -6.70 13.88 2.10
N LEU A 210 -6.85 12.89 1.21
CA LEU A 210 -8.15 12.28 0.90
C LEU A 210 -8.75 11.59 2.14
N LEU A 211 -7.93 10.85 2.89
CA LEU A 211 -8.37 10.14 4.08
C LEU A 211 -8.74 11.11 5.22
N LYS A 212 -8.01 12.21 5.37
CA LYS A 212 -8.31 13.31 6.32
C LYS A 212 -9.62 14.02 5.96
N GLU A 213 -9.90 14.23 4.68
CA GLU A 213 -11.20 14.74 4.22
C GLU A 213 -12.34 13.76 4.52
N LEU A 214 -12.15 12.46 4.23
CA LEU A 214 -13.11 11.42 4.57
C LEU A 214 -13.38 11.41 6.09
N ASN A 215 -12.32 11.47 6.90
CA ASN A 215 -12.43 11.55 8.34
C ASN A 215 -13.24 12.77 8.79
N THR A 216 -13.06 13.91 8.13
CA THR A 216 -13.82 15.14 8.39
C THR A 216 -15.30 14.95 8.07
N VAL A 217 -15.65 14.32 6.95
CA VAL A 217 -17.03 13.99 6.59
C VAL A 217 -17.64 13.06 7.64
N ILE A 218 -16.89 12.03 8.06
CA ILE A 218 -17.34 11.08 9.08
C ILE A 218 -17.59 11.79 10.41
N LEU A 219 -16.62 12.56 10.90
CA LEU A 219 -16.68 13.24 12.19
C LEU A 219 -17.85 14.22 12.32
N HIS A 220 -18.19 14.91 11.23
CA HIS A 220 -19.26 15.91 11.21
C HIS A 220 -20.60 15.36 10.69
N HIS A 221 -20.73 14.05 10.51
CA HIS A 221 -21.93 13.41 9.93
C HIS A 221 -22.39 14.07 8.61
N GLY A 222 -21.42 14.47 7.77
CA GLY A 222 -21.66 15.15 6.49
C GLY A 222 -22.19 14.24 5.38
N ASP A 223 -22.33 14.80 4.17
CA ASP A 223 -22.83 14.06 3.01
C ASP A 223 -21.75 13.13 2.42
N ILE A 224 -21.68 11.90 2.94
CA ILE A 224 -20.77 10.87 2.47
C ILE A 224 -21.04 10.46 1.01
N ALA A 225 -22.30 10.54 0.54
CA ALA A 225 -22.65 10.07 -0.80
C ALA A 225 -22.11 11.03 -1.86
N SER A 226 -22.22 12.34 -1.63
CA SER A 226 -21.59 13.33 -2.49
C SER A 226 -20.08 13.24 -2.44
N PHE A 227 -19.48 13.05 -1.26
CA PHE A 227 -18.04 12.89 -1.11
C PHE A 227 -17.49 11.70 -1.91
N VAL A 228 -18.11 10.52 -1.78
CA VAL A 228 -17.72 9.30 -2.50
C VAL A 228 -17.74 9.50 -4.01
N ARG A 229 -18.77 10.17 -4.55
CA ARG A 229 -18.87 10.47 -5.98
C ARG A 229 -17.81 11.46 -6.44
N GLN A 230 -17.61 12.56 -5.71
CA GLN A 230 -16.66 13.62 -6.09
C GLN A 230 -15.20 13.16 -6.00
N ARG A 231 -14.90 12.25 -5.08
CA ARG A 231 -13.55 11.70 -4.88
C ARG A 231 -13.32 10.35 -5.56
N ASN A 232 -14.27 9.87 -6.36
CA ASN A 232 -14.18 8.60 -7.09
C ASN A 232 -13.83 7.39 -6.21
N ILE A 233 -14.43 7.32 -5.02
CA ILE A 233 -14.18 6.24 -4.06
C ILE A 233 -15.00 5.01 -4.44
N ASP A 234 -14.38 3.82 -4.37
CA ASP A 234 -15.10 2.56 -4.53
C ASP A 234 -16.07 2.35 -3.36
N VAL A 235 -17.36 2.57 -3.64
CA VAL A 235 -18.41 2.45 -2.63
C VAL A 235 -18.57 1.03 -2.11
N GLN A 236 -18.30 -0.01 -2.91
CA GLN A 236 -18.43 -1.41 -2.46
C GLN A 236 -17.42 -1.69 -1.35
N ILE A 237 -16.17 -1.28 -1.59
CA ILE A 237 -15.07 -1.52 -0.66
C ILE A 237 -15.23 -0.65 0.59
N LEU A 238 -15.64 0.63 0.44
CA LEU A 238 -15.92 1.50 1.58
C LEU A 238 -17.08 0.96 2.42
N THR A 239 -18.16 0.48 1.78
CA THR A 239 -19.28 -0.17 2.48
C THR A 239 -18.79 -1.42 3.22
N GLY A 240 -17.96 -2.24 2.58
CA GLY A 240 -17.32 -3.41 3.19
C GLY A 240 -16.48 -3.04 4.41
N LEU A 241 -15.74 -1.93 4.36
CA LEU A 241 -14.93 -1.46 5.48
C LEU A 241 -15.82 -1.09 6.66
N PHE A 242 -16.88 -0.32 6.42
CA PHE A 242 -17.84 0.08 7.46
C PHE A 242 -18.56 -1.14 8.04
N GLN A 243 -19.03 -2.04 7.18
CA GLN A 243 -19.67 -3.29 7.59
C GLN A 243 -18.73 -4.16 8.43
N SER A 244 -17.44 -4.23 8.08
CA SER A 244 -16.45 -4.99 8.84
C SER A 244 -16.33 -4.47 10.27
N VAL A 245 -16.22 -3.15 10.44
CA VAL A 245 -16.16 -2.48 11.75
C VAL A 245 -17.41 -2.77 12.59
N ILE A 246 -18.59 -2.78 11.95
CA ILE A 246 -19.87 -3.11 12.62
C ILE A 246 -19.89 -4.57 13.08
N GLU A 247 -19.59 -5.52 12.19
CA GLU A 247 -19.67 -6.96 12.45
C GLU A 247 -18.67 -7.43 13.48
N THR A 248 -17.47 -6.84 13.49
CA THR A 248 -16.43 -7.13 14.48
C THR A 248 -16.61 -6.32 15.76
N SER A 249 -17.58 -5.40 15.78
CA SER A 249 -17.83 -4.46 16.87
C SER A 249 -16.56 -3.74 17.35
N SER A 250 -15.75 -3.30 16.40
CA SER A 250 -14.48 -2.61 16.64
C SER A 250 -14.55 -1.11 16.28
N ASN A 251 -13.48 -0.38 16.58
CA ASN A 251 -13.16 0.90 15.96
C ASN A 251 -11.86 0.73 15.16
N LEU A 252 -11.73 1.48 14.07
CA LEU A 252 -10.53 1.54 13.25
C LEU A 252 -9.92 2.95 13.35
N GLU A 253 -8.63 3.02 13.64
CA GLU A 253 -7.85 4.25 13.65
C GLU A 253 -6.60 4.09 12.80
N LEU A 254 -6.31 5.09 11.97
CA LEU A 254 -5.09 5.18 11.14
C LEU A 254 -4.30 6.41 11.55
N LYS A 255 -3.01 6.23 11.87
CA LYS A 255 -2.07 7.30 12.20
C LYS A 255 -0.86 7.29 11.28
N SER A 256 -0.29 8.47 11.09
CA SER A 256 1.01 8.65 10.46
C SER A 256 2.13 8.60 11.51
N ASN A 257 3.13 7.74 11.32
CA ASN A 257 4.25 7.64 12.27
C ASN A 257 5.29 8.76 12.08
N SER A 258 5.23 9.48 10.96
CA SER A 258 6.10 10.63 10.69
C SER A 258 5.59 11.87 11.45
N THR A 259 4.29 12.16 11.41
CA THR A 259 3.68 13.36 12.00
C THR A 259 2.98 13.12 13.34
N ASP A 260 2.65 11.86 13.67
CA ASP A 260 1.74 11.47 14.77
C ASP A 260 0.28 11.94 14.58
N ASP A 261 -0.06 12.40 13.36
CA ASP A 261 -1.41 12.84 13.04
C ASP A 261 -2.40 11.65 12.97
N LEU A 262 -3.61 11.88 13.48
CA LEU A 262 -4.77 11.05 13.17
C LEU A 262 -5.21 11.30 11.72
N ILE A 263 -5.16 10.27 10.90
CA ILE A 263 -5.50 10.33 9.47
C ILE A 263 -6.97 9.96 9.25
N LEU A 264 -7.42 8.85 9.85
CA LEU A 264 -8.78 8.34 9.69
C LEU A 264 -9.24 7.61 10.96
N MET A 265 -10.45 7.91 11.39
CA MET A 265 -11.15 7.22 12.48
C MET A 265 -12.52 6.75 11.98
N ILE A 266 -12.77 5.44 12.08
CA ILE A 266 -14.09 4.85 11.82
C ILE A 266 -14.54 4.15 13.10
N ARG A 267 -15.41 4.83 13.85
CA ARG A 267 -16.07 4.21 15.01
C ARG A 267 -17.25 3.39 14.54
N LYS A 268 -17.59 2.35 15.31
CA LYS A 268 -18.80 1.55 15.06
C LYS A 268 -20.06 2.42 14.90
N THR A 269 -20.24 3.42 15.76
CA THR A 269 -21.42 4.30 15.74
C THR A 269 -21.53 5.11 14.45
N ASP A 270 -20.39 5.59 13.94
CA ASP A 270 -20.37 6.36 12.68
C ASP A 270 -20.58 5.40 11.49
N ALA A 271 -20.02 4.19 11.56
CA ALA A 271 -20.28 3.17 10.56
C ALA A 271 -21.77 2.81 10.48
N GLU A 272 -22.44 2.59 11.62
CA GLU A 272 -23.88 2.33 11.72
C GLU A 272 -24.73 3.49 11.18
N PHE A 273 -24.29 4.74 11.39
CA PHE A 273 -24.96 5.91 10.84
C PHE A 273 -24.97 5.90 9.30
N TYR A 274 -23.84 5.58 8.67
CA TYR A 274 -23.69 5.66 7.22
C TYR A 274 -24.05 4.40 6.45
N ILE A 275 -24.08 3.22 7.09
CA ILE A 275 -24.15 1.93 6.38
C ILE A 275 -25.35 1.82 5.44
N LYS A 276 -26.52 2.37 5.81
CA LYS A 276 -27.71 2.34 4.95
C LYS A 276 -27.55 3.19 3.69
N THR A 277 -26.98 4.38 3.84
CA THR A 277 -26.70 5.29 2.72
C THR A 277 -25.66 4.69 1.79
N LEU A 278 -24.59 4.14 2.36
CA LEU A 278 -23.53 3.46 1.60
C LEU A 278 -24.05 2.21 0.89
N ALA A 279 -24.88 1.38 1.54
CA ALA A 279 -25.48 0.20 0.92
C ALA A 279 -26.42 0.57 -0.25
N LYS A 280 -27.22 1.64 -0.10
CA LYS A 280 -28.04 2.16 -1.21
C LYS A 280 -27.16 2.62 -2.36
N LEU A 281 -26.11 3.39 -2.06
CA LEU A 281 -25.17 3.85 -3.08
C LEU A 281 -24.45 2.65 -3.74
N ALA A 282 -24.04 1.65 -2.97
CA ALA A 282 -23.45 0.42 -3.50
C ALA A 282 -24.41 -0.35 -4.43
N SER A 283 -25.72 -0.27 -4.25
CA SER A 283 -26.66 -0.89 -5.21
C SER A 283 -26.71 -0.17 -6.56
N GLU A 284 -26.28 1.10 -6.63
CA GLU A 284 -26.29 1.93 -7.84
C GLU A 284 -24.98 1.84 -8.64
N PHE A 285 -23.87 1.42 -8.01
CA PHE A 285 -22.53 1.45 -8.60
C PHE A 285 -21.87 0.06 -8.64
N VAL A 286 -20.92 -0.09 -9.56
CA VAL A 286 -20.11 -1.29 -9.76
C VAL A 286 -18.67 -1.00 -9.33
N GLY A 287 -18.17 -1.79 -8.38
CA GLY A 287 -16.77 -1.74 -7.98
C GLY A 287 -15.88 -2.31 -9.08
N GLY A 288 -14.68 -1.76 -9.25
CA GLY A 288 -13.78 -2.16 -10.33
C GLY A 288 -13.50 -3.66 -10.30
N TYR A 289 -13.32 -4.27 -9.13
CA TYR A 289 -13.09 -5.71 -9.02
C TYR A 289 -14.26 -6.58 -9.53
N GLN A 290 -15.46 -6.04 -9.74
CA GLN A 290 -16.62 -6.76 -10.26
C GLN A 290 -16.67 -6.75 -11.80
N VAL A 291 -15.91 -5.87 -12.44
CA VAL A 291 -15.85 -5.77 -13.89
C VAL A 291 -14.80 -6.76 -14.43
N PRO A 292 -15.18 -7.69 -15.32
CA PRO A 292 -14.27 -8.69 -15.85
C PRO A 292 -13.17 -8.05 -16.70
N GLN A 293 -12.05 -8.76 -16.79
CA GLN A 293 -10.86 -8.30 -17.49
C GLN A 293 -10.47 -9.22 -18.67
N ALA A 294 -11.04 -10.42 -18.72
CA ALA A 294 -10.71 -11.44 -19.71
C ALA A 294 -11.88 -11.60 -20.68
N ASN A 295 -11.67 -11.28 -21.95
CA ASN A 295 -12.72 -11.13 -22.97
C ASN A 295 -13.20 -12.44 -23.61
N ILE A 296 -12.43 -13.52 -23.58
CA ILE A 296 -12.78 -14.75 -24.29
C ILE A 296 -13.54 -15.70 -23.35
N ILE A 297 -14.87 -15.71 -23.44
CA ILE A 297 -15.73 -16.50 -22.53
C ILE A 297 -15.43 -18.01 -22.57
N THR A 298 -15.09 -18.56 -23.73
CA THR A 298 -14.76 -19.99 -23.87
C THR A 298 -13.49 -20.36 -23.12
N LYS A 299 -12.55 -19.43 -22.97
CA LYS A 299 -11.33 -19.61 -22.20
C LYS A 299 -11.60 -19.61 -20.69
N VAL A 300 -12.64 -18.88 -20.24
CA VAL A 300 -13.15 -19.01 -18.86
C VAL A 300 -13.62 -20.44 -18.62
N PHE A 301 -14.35 -21.04 -19.57
CA PHE A 301 -14.83 -22.42 -19.43
C PHE A 301 -13.69 -23.43 -19.35
N GLU A 302 -12.63 -23.23 -20.15
CA GLU A 302 -11.42 -24.06 -20.10
C GLU A 302 -10.75 -24.01 -18.72
N ILE A 303 -10.60 -22.81 -18.12
CA ILE A 303 -10.03 -22.65 -16.78
C ILE A 303 -10.87 -23.37 -15.72
N VAL A 304 -12.20 -23.23 -15.78
CA VAL A 304 -13.11 -23.92 -14.85
C VAL A 304 -12.98 -25.44 -15.01
N ASN A 305 -12.95 -25.94 -16.24
CA ASN A 305 -12.82 -27.37 -16.54
C ASN A 305 -11.47 -27.93 -16.07
N LEU A 306 -10.36 -27.22 -16.31
CA LEU A 306 -9.03 -27.64 -15.83
C LEU A 306 -8.99 -27.70 -14.31
N LYS A 307 -9.57 -26.72 -13.60
CA LYS A 307 -9.67 -26.78 -12.14
C LYS A 307 -10.56 -27.90 -11.64
N TRP A 308 -11.66 -28.19 -12.34
CA TRP A 308 -12.53 -29.31 -11.99
C TRP A 308 -11.80 -30.65 -12.12
N GLN A 309 -10.92 -30.77 -13.10
CA GLN A 309 -10.05 -31.94 -13.31
C GLN A 309 -8.80 -31.96 -12.40
N ASP A 310 -8.70 -31.06 -11.42
CA ASP A 310 -7.55 -30.87 -10.54
C ASP A 310 -6.21 -30.70 -11.29
N LYS A 311 -6.27 -30.08 -12.49
CA LYS A 311 -5.08 -29.80 -13.29
C LYS A 311 -4.48 -28.46 -12.91
N ARG A 312 -3.14 -28.42 -12.85
CA ARG A 312 -2.39 -27.18 -12.62
C ARG A 312 -2.62 -26.21 -13.79
N LEU A 313 -2.96 -24.97 -13.46
CA LEU A 313 -3.06 -23.87 -14.42
C LEU A 313 -1.67 -23.27 -14.65
N ASN A 314 -1.17 -23.37 -15.88
CA ASN A 314 0.12 -22.81 -16.29
C ASN A 314 0.14 -22.63 -17.82
N LEU A 315 1.24 -22.10 -18.35
CA LEU A 315 1.42 -21.89 -19.79
C LEU A 315 1.22 -23.16 -20.63
N GLN A 316 1.61 -24.33 -20.13
CA GLN A 316 1.48 -25.59 -20.89
C GLN A 316 0.02 -26.07 -20.94
N SER A 317 -0.72 -25.97 -19.83
CA SER A 317 -2.10 -26.46 -19.77
C SER A 317 -3.12 -25.48 -20.34
N THR A 318 -2.84 -24.18 -20.29
CA THR A 318 -3.79 -23.12 -20.68
C THR A 318 -3.34 -22.33 -21.91
N GLY A 319 -2.06 -22.36 -22.29
CA GLY A 319 -1.51 -21.47 -23.32
C GLY A 319 -1.48 -19.99 -22.91
N LEU A 320 -1.64 -19.69 -21.62
CA LEU A 320 -1.67 -18.33 -21.07
C LEU A 320 -0.49 -18.13 -20.11
N ASP A 321 0.04 -16.91 -20.06
CA ASP A 321 0.96 -16.51 -18.98
C ASP A 321 0.23 -16.40 -17.64
N ASP A 322 0.99 -16.37 -16.55
CA ASP A 322 0.47 -16.36 -15.18
C ASP A 322 -0.47 -15.17 -14.92
N ARG A 323 -0.20 -14.00 -15.53
CA ARG A 323 -1.02 -12.81 -15.37
C ARG A 323 -2.38 -12.99 -16.03
N HIS A 324 -2.43 -13.54 -17.24
CA HIS A 324 -3.68 -13.83 -17.94
C HIS A 324 -4.46 -14.96 -17.25
N ILE A 325 -3.78 -15.99 -16.72
CA ILE A 325 -4.42 -17.03 -15.92
C ILE A 325 -5.20 -16.40 -14.75
N LEU A 326 -4.59 -15.46 -14.02
CA LEU A 326 -5.26 -14.74 -12.94
C LEU A 326 -6.49 -13.95 -13.41
N TYR A 327 -6.45 -13.34 -14.60
CA TYR A 327 -7.60 -12.65 -15.17
C TYR A 327 -8.76 -13.59 -15.52
N TYR A 328 -8.48 -14.79 -16.04
CA TYR A 328 -9.54 -15.77 -16.31
C TYR A 328 -10.07 -16.45 -15.04
N ILE A 329 -9.24 -16.66 -14.02
CA ILE A 329 -9.71 -17.09 -12.70
C ILE A 329 -10.64 -16.02 -12.11
N HIS A 330 -10.26 -14.74 -12.21
CA HIS A 330 -11.10 -13.63 -11.75
C HIS A 330 -12.43 -13.57 -12.51
N ALA A 331 -12.42 -13.69 -13.84
CA ALA A 331 -13.65 -13.77 -14.65
C ALA A 331 -14.56 -14.94 -14.22
N ALA A 332 -14.00 -16.12 -13.96
CA ALA A 332 -14.75 -17.27 -13.45
C ALA A 332 -15.35 -17.03 -12.06
N LYS A 333 -14.69 -16.21 -11.20
CA LYS A 333 -15.24 -15.77 -9.92
C LYS A 333 -16.40 -14.79 -10.11
N VAL A 334 -16.28 -13.82 -11.02
CA VAL A 334 -17.35 -12.86 -11.36
C VAL A 334 -18.61 -13.60 -11.83
N LEU A 335 -18.46 -14.66 -12.61
CA LEU A 335 -19.56 -15.52 -13.07
C LEU A 335 -20.02 -16.56 -12.04
N GLY A 336 -19.44 -16.59 -10.84
CA GLY A 336 -19.83 -17.53 -9.78
C GLY A 336 -19.46 -19.00 -10.04
N PHE A 337 -18.61 -19.30 -11.02
CA PHE A 337 -18.12 -20.66 -11.31
C PHE A 337 -17.00 -21.09 -10.38
N ILE A 338 -16.25 -20.12 -9.85
CA ILE A 338 -15.20 -20.34 -8.86
C ILE A 338 -15.51 -19.48 -7.64
N SER A 339 -15.36 -20.06 -6.44
CA SER A 339 -15.54 -19.36 -5.17
C SER A 339 -14.38 -18.40 -4.88
N ASN A 340 -14.56 -17.52 -3.89
CA ASN A 340 -13.48 -16.63 -3.44
C ASN A 340 -12.25 -17.40 -2.93
N SER A 341 -12.46 -18.56 -2.30
CA SER A 341 -11.38 -19.48 -1.87
C SER A 341 -10.69 -20.21 -3.02
N GLY A 342 -11.21 -20.08 -4.26
CA GLY A 342 -10.60 -20.65 -5.46
C GLY A 342 -11.07 -22.05 -5.81
N THR A 343 -12.07 -22.60 -5.10
CA THR A 343 -12.70 -23.90 -5.41
C THR A 343 -13.78 -23.75 -6.48
N VAL A 344 -14.00 -24.81 -7.28
CA VAL A 344 -15.09 -24.83 -8.28
C VAL A 344 -16.44 -24.96 -7.55
N THR A 345 -17.40 -24.09 -7.88
CA THR A 345 -18.74 -24.11 -7.29
C THR A 345 -19.62 -25.18 -7.93
N ALA A 346 -20.80 -25.48 -7.35
CA ALA A 346 -21.77 -26.38 -7.97
C ALA A 346 -22.17 -25.92 -9.39
N LEU A 347 -22.32 -24.60 -9.60
CA LEU A 347 -22.59 -24.03 -10.92
C LEU A 347 -21.40 -24.21 -11.87
N GLY A 348 -20.16 -24.06 -11.37
CA GLY A 348 -18.95 -24.35 -12.12
C GLY A 348 -18.79 -25.83 -12.51
N GLN A 349 -19.22 -26.75 -11.67
CA GLN A 349 -19.25 -28.19 -11.99
C GLN A 349 -20.24 -28.48 -13.12
N GLN A 350 -21.46 -27.94 -13.01
CA GLN A 350 -22.46 -28.06 -14.08
C GLN A 350 -21.95 -27.48 -15.41
N LEU A 351 -21.21 -26.37 -15.38
CA LEU A 351 -20.56 -25.80 -16.54
C LEU A 351 -19.49 -26.75 -17.11
N ALA A 352 -18.61 -27.29 -16.26
CA ALA A 352 -17.52 -28.17 -16.70
C ALA A 352 -18.06 -29.44 -17.39
N GLU A 353 -19.14 -30.02 -16.87
CA GLU A 353 -19.75 -31.25 -17.39
C GLU A 353 -20.74 -31.01 -18.56
N ALA A 354 -21.12 -29.76 -18.81
CA ALA A 354 -22.07 -29.41 -19.86
C ALA A 354 -21.47 -29.47 -21.28
N SER A 355 -22.35 -29.69 -22.26
CA SER A 355 -22.05 -29.45 -23.68
C SER A 355 -21.83 -27.97 -23.95
N GLN A 356 -21.17 -27.64 -25.07
CA GLN A 356 -20.80 -26.27 -25.41
C GLN A 356 -22.00 -25.29 -25.42
N ASP A 357 -23.11 -25.67 -26.04
CA ASP A 357 -24.34 -24.86 -26.07
C ASP A 357 -24.90 -24.62 -24.66
N ARG A 358 -24.92 -25.68 -23.83
CA ARG A 358 -25.38 -25.56 -22.45
C ARG A 358 -24.44 -24.72 -21.58
N ARG A 359 -23.12 -24.72 -21.84
CA ARG A 359 -22.16 -23.83 -21.15
C ARG A 359 -22.46 -22.36 -21.41
N LEU A 360 -22.75 -22.01 -22.66
CA LEU A 360 -23.10 -20.64 -23.04
C LEU A 360 -24.39 -20.18 -22.37
N ARG A 361 -25.42 -21.04 -22.30
CA ARG A 361 -26.66 -20.73 -21.55
C ARG A 361 -26.42 -20.49 -20.05
N ILE A 362 -25.60 -21.35 -19.42
CA ILE A 362 -25.23 -21.19 -18.01
C ILE A 362 -24.50 -19.86 -17.81
N ALA A 363 -23.54 -19.54 -18.68
CA ALA A 363 -22.78 -18.30 -18.62
C ALA A 363 -23.60 -17.05 -18.87
N ALA A 364 -24.56 -17.09 -19.81
CA ALA A 364 -25.47 -15.98 -20.08
C ALA A 364 -26.29 -15.60 -18.83
N ARG A 365 -26.88 -16.60 -18.17
CA ARG A 365 -27.61 -16.40 -16.91
C ARG A 365 -26.69 -15.95 -15.77
N SER A 366 -25.50 -16.54 -15.68
CA SER A 366 -24.52 -16.17 -14.66
C SER A 366 -24.07 -14.73 -14.82
N PHE A 367 -23.85 -14.27 -16.06
CA PHE A 367 -23.50 -12.89 -16.36
C PHE A 367 -24.62 -11.93 -15.97
N GLU A 368 -25.87 -12.19 -16.35
CA GLU A 368 -27.02 -11.38 -15.92
C GLU A 368 -27.10 -11.26 -14.39
N SER A 369 -26.97 -12.38 -13.69
CA SER A 369 -27.05 -12.43 -12.22
C SER A 369 -25.82 -11.85 -11.51
N SER A 370 -24.72 -11.61 -12.23
CA SER A 370 -23.53 -10.99 -11.67
C SER A 370 -23.82 -9.52 -11.33
N HIS A 371 -23.15 -8.97 -10.31
CA HIS A 371 -23.36 -7.57 -9.92
C HIS A 371 -23.18 -6.59 -11.08
N CYS A 372 -22.15 -6.81 -11.90
CA CYS A 372 -21.88 -5.96 -13.07
C CYS A 372 -22.95 -6.12 -14.17
N GLY A 373 -23.37 -7.35 -14.47
CA GLY A 373 -24.40 -7.60 -15.48
C GLY A 373 -25.77 -7.06 -15.07
N TRP A 374 -26.19 -7.32 -13.82
CA TRP A 374 -27.45 -6.82 -13.28
C TRP A 374 -27.49 -5.29 -13.24
N ALA A 375 -26.39 -4.65 -12.82
CA ALA A 375 -26.27 -3.20 -12.83
C ALA A 375 -26.39 -2.64 -14.26
N TRP A 376 -25.84 -3.33 -15.27
CA TRP A 376 -25.94 -2.90 -16.67
C TRP A 376 -27.35 -3.08 -17.23
N VAL A 377 -28.03 -4.19 -16.93
CA VAL A 377 -29.46 -4.40 -17.25
C VAL A 377 -30.30 -3.26 -16.68
N THR A 378 -30.12 -2.97 -15.38
CA THR A 378 -30.88 -1.93 -14.68
C THR A 378 -30.61 -0.53 -15.23
N TRP A 379 -29.34 -0.20 -15.47
CA TRP A 379 -28.93 1.11 -15.99
C TRP A 379 -29.43 1.35 -17.42
N SER A 380 -29.40 0.33 -18.28
CA SER A 380 -29.89 0.42 -19.66
C SER A 380 -31.42 0.44 -19.76
N GLY A 381 -32.14 0.16 -18.67
CA GLY A 381 -33.59 0.01 -18.68
C GLY A 381 -34.07 -1.26 -19.40
N ALA A 382 -33.18 -2.22 -19.64
CA ALA A 382 -33.50 -3.51 -20.21
C ALA A 382 -34.18 -4.42 -19.16
N ASN A 383 -34.98 -5.39 -19.63
CA ASN A 383 -35.57 -6.40 -18.74
C ASN A 383 -34.59 -7.52 -18.38
N ASN A 384 -33.65 -7.81 -19.28
CA ASN A 384 -32.67 -8.88 -19.20
C ASN A 384 -31.53 -8.57 -20.18
N ILE A 385 -30.52 -9.46 -20.26
CA ILE A 385 -29.35 -9.21 -21.11
C ILE A 385 -29.64 -9.11 -22.61
N ASN A 386 -30.74 -9.67 -23.13
CA ASN A 386 -31.10 -9.54 -24.56
C ASN A 386 -31.46 -8.10 -24.94
N GLY A 387 -31.89 -7.29 -23.97
CA GLY A 387 -32.24 -5.88 -24.20
C GLY A 387 -31.07 -4.92 -24.11
N ILE A 388 -29.87 -5.40 -23.75
CA ILE A 388 -28.67 -4.56 -23.65
C ILE A 388 -28.11 -4.29 -25.05
N ASP A 389 -27.71 -3.05 -25.35
CA ASP A 389 -26.83 -2.76 -26.49
C ASP A 389 -25.36 -2.90 -26.04
N PRO A 390 -24.58 -3.88 -26.55
CA PRO A 390 -23.18 -4.08 -26.18
C PRO A 390 -22.31 -2.84 -26.36
N LYS A 391 -22.68 -1.91 -27.26
CA LYS A 391 -21.91 -0.67 -27.51
C LYS A 391 -21.98 0.34 -26.37
N THR A 392 -22.96 0.19 -25.47
CA THR A 392 -23.14 1.07 -24.30
C THR A 392 -22.22 0.73 -23.13
N ALA A 393 -21.38 -0.30 -23.25
CA ALA A 393 -20.54 -0.77 -22.15
C ALA A 393 -19.61 0.31 -21.58
N GLU A 394 -19.04 1.17 -22.44
CA GLU A 394 -18.16 2.26 -22.01
C GLU A 394 -18.94 3.33 -21.24
N GLU A 395 -20.07 3.77 -21.77
CA GLU A 395 -20.95 4.75 -21.12
C GLU A 395 -21.46 4.25 -19.77
N PHE A 396 -21.89 2.99 -19.70
CA PHE A 396 -22.28 2.34 -18.46
C PHE A 396 -21.17 2.36 -17.41
N LEU A 397 -19.94 1.99 -17.79
CA LEU A 397 -18.82 1.97 -16.86
C LEU A 397 -18.38 3.38 -16.44
N LEU A 398 -18.48 4.38 -17.34
CA LEU A 398 -18.22 5.77 -16.99
C LEU A 398 -19.21 6.31 -15.96
N ASP A 399 -20.49 5.93 -16.07
CA ASP A 399 -21.53 6.36 -15.14
C ASP A 399 -21.47 5.57 -13.82
N LYS A 400 -21.23 4.25 -13.88
CA LYS A 400 -21.41 3.34 -12.74
C LYS A 400 -20.13 2.82 -12.08
N CYS A 401 -18.95 3.05 -12.64
CA CYS A 401 -17.70 2.53 -12.09
C CYS A 401 -16.70 3.65 -11.75
N LEU A 402 -16.78 4.15 -10.52
CA LEU A 402 -15.93 5.25 -10.03
C LEU A 402 -14.46 4.85 -9.84
N SER A 403 -14.19 3.58 -9.55
CA SER A 403 -12.90 3.12 -9.03
C SER A 403 -11.87 2.76 -10.11
N LEU A 404 -12.17 3.01 -11.39
CA LEU A 404 -11.30 2.64 -12.51
C LEU A 404 -10.81 3.87 -13.25
N SER A 405 -9.54 3.88 -13.64
CA SER A 405 -9.00 4.89 -14.54
C SER A 405 -9.64 4.79 -15.93
N MET A 406 -9.70 5.91 -16.67
CA MET A 406 -10.26 5.96 -18.05
C MET A 406 -9.69 4.88 -18.96
N LYS A 407 -8.36 4.71 -18.95
CA LYS A 407 -7.67 3.66 -19.71
C LYS A 407 -8.16 2.26 -19.35
N THR A 408 -8.45 2.02 -18.07
CA THR A 408 -8.96 0.74 -17.58
C THR A 408 -10.44 0.55 -17.95
N ILE A 409 -11.25 1.61 -17.88
CA ILE A 409 -12.65 1.62 -18.33
C ILE A 409 -12.72 1.17 -19.79
N ASN A 410 -12.02 1.82 -20.72
CA ASN A 410 -12.12 1.51 -22.16
C ASN A 410 -11.77 0.04 -22.46
N ARG A 411 -10.73 -0.47 -21.81
CA ARG A 411 -10.29 -1.87 -21.96
C ARG A 411 -11.33 -2.86 -21.42
N ARG A 412 -11.97 -2.53 -20.29
CA ARG A 412 -12.97 -3.40 -19.67
C ARG A 412 -14.36 -3.27 -20.30
N ALA A 413 -14.69 -2.11 -20.84
CA ALA A 413 -15.86 -1.90 -21.69
C ALA A 413 -15.80 -2.84 -22.89
N SER A 414 -14.66 -2.90 -23.60
CA SER A 414 -14.46 -3.86 -24.70
C SER A 414 -14.62 -5.33 -24.26
N THR A 415 -14.21 -5.66 -23.04
CA THR A 415 -14.42 -7.00 -22.45
C THR A 415 -15.90 -7.29 -22.22
N LEU A 416 -16.63 -6.33 -21.63
CA LEU A 416 -18.07 -6.44 -21.39
C LEU A 416 -18.88 -6.53 -22.67
N SER A 417 -18.57 -5.70 -23.68
CA SER A 417 -19.22 -5.76 -24.99
C SER A 417 -19.08 -7.14 -25.62
N GLN A 418 -17.85 -7.68 -25.65
CA GLN A 418 -17.59 -9.01 -26.21
C GLN A 418 -18.31 -10.13 -25.44
N TRP A 419 -18.39 -10.02 -24.12
CA TRP A 419 -19.18 -10.98 -23.32
C TRP A 419 -20.65 -10.90 -23.66
N CYS A 420 -21.21 -9.69 -23.73
CA CYS A 420 -22.60 -9.46 -24.06
C CYS A 420 -22.93 -10.04 -25.44
N GLU A 421 -22.16 -9.71 -26.47
CA GLU A 421 -22.31 -10.23 -27.84
C GLU A 421 -22.23 -11.76 -27.90
N ALA A 422 -21.31 -12.36 -27.14
CA ALA A 422 -21.13 -13.80 -27.13
C ALA A 422 -22.22 -14.56 -26.36
N LEU A 423 -22.87 -13.92 -25.38
CA LEU A 423 -23.81 -14.56 -24.46
C LEU A 423 -25.28 -14.30 -24.80
N GLN A 424 -25.62 -13.13 -25.34
CA GLN A 424 -26.97 -12.76 -25.74
C GLN A 424 -27.67 -13.82 -26.61
N PRO A 425 -27.05 -14.37 -27.69
CA PRO A 425 -27.71 -15.35 -28.54
C PRO A 425 -28.10 -16.65 -27.82
N HIS A 426 -27.51 -16.90 -26.65
CA HIS A 426 -27.72 -18.10 -25.85
C HIS A 426 -28.56 -17.83 -24.58
N TYR A 427 -29.07 -16.63 -24.39
CA TYR A 427 -29.94 -16.35 -23.26
C TYR A 427 -31.31 -17.02 -23.44
N CYS A 428 -31.80 -17.66 -22.39
CA CYS A 428 -33.17 -18.19 -22.34
C CYS A 428 -33.81 -17.79 -21.02
N GLU A 429 -34.93 -17.08 -21.09
CA GLU A 429 -35.81 -16.84 -19.93
C GLU A 429 -36.30 -18.18 -19.36
N LEU A 430 -36.64 -18.18 -18.07
CA LEU A 430 -37.11 -19.36 -17.35
C LEU A 430 -38.59 -19.66 -17.59
#